data_AF-A0A926JQ92-F1
#
_entry.id   AF-A0A926JQ92-F1
#
_cell.length_a   1.000
_cell.length_b   1.000
_cell.length_c   1.000
_cell.angle_alpha   90.00
_cell.angle_beta   90.00
_cell.angle_gamma   90.00
#
_symmetry.space_group_name_H-M   'P 1'
#
loop_
_entity.id
_entity.type
_entity.pdbx_description
1 polymer ?
#
loop_
_entity_poly.entity_id
_entity_poly.type
_entity_poly.pdbx_seq_one_letter_code
_entity_poly.pdbx_strand_id
1 'polypeptide(L)'
;METTYPTPTSFWHKNKDIFIEIIAFFFILLFVYAAFNKLLDGHKFYDNIRNSPIMGGRTVASLASWFVPMAEIIIAFFISWRRTRIKGFYAALGLLLLFTTYVVGILFFSPYLPCSCGGVISQLTWNQHLIFNIVCILLAVWGIVLSYRPRKPNTIPEDTAPYEYQ
;
A
#
# COMPACT_ATOMS: atom_id res chain seq x y z
N MET A 1 -15.20 37.50 29.67
CA MET A 1 -13.86 36.90 29.69
C MET A 1 -14.02 35.46 29.21
N GLU A 2 -13.78 35.18 27.92
CA GLU A 2 -13.77 33.81 27.41
C GLU A 2 -12.52 33.10 27.93
N THR A 3 -12.73 32.09 28.77
CA THR A 3 -11.68 31.18 29.18
C THR A 3 -11.44 30.21 28.01
N THR A 4 -10.43 30.49 27.19
CA THR A 4 -9.95 29.55 26.17
C THR A 4 -9.37 28.34 26.88
N TYR A 5 -10.15 27.28 27.06
CA TYR A 5 -9.64 26.01 27.58
C TYR A 5 -8.61 25.47 26.59
N PRO A 6 -7.33 25.33 26.96
CA PRO A 6 -6.36 24.68 26.09
C PRO A 6 -6.77 23.21 25.99
N THR A 7 -7.25 22.80 24.82
CA THR A 7 -7.48 21.38 24.54
C THR A 7 -6.16 20.65 24.75
N PRO A 8 -6.10 19.58 25.55
CA PRO A 8 -4.87 18.81 25.73
C PRO A 8 -4.53 18.17 24.38
N THR A 9 -3.66 18.83 23.61
CA THR A 9 -3.05 18.22 22.43
C THR A 9 -2.08 17.18 22.94
N SER A 10 -2.62 15.99 23.20
CA SER A 10 -1.86 14.89 23.77
C SER A 10 -0.68 14.58 22.86
N PHE A 11 0.51 14.56 23.42
CA PHE A 11 1.77 14.14 22.79
C PHE A 11 1.60 12.84 21.96
N TRP A 12 0.70 11.96 22.40
CA TRP A 12 0.30 10.72 21.73
C TRP A 12 -0.32 10.88 20.33
N HIS A 13 -1.05 11.97 20.06
CA HIS A 13 -1.60 12.21 18.72
C HIS A 13 -0.52 12.63 17.72
N LYS A 14 0.42 13.46 18.17
CA LYS A 14 1.51 13.97 17.32
C LYS A 14 2.40 12.84 16.82
N ASN A 15 2.73 11.88 17.69
CA ASN A 15 3.63 10.77 17.34
C ASN A 15 2.99 9.81 16.34
N LYS A 16 1.69 9.50 16.49
CA LYS A 16 0.96 8.60 15.58
C LYS A 16 0.90 9.16 14.15
N ASP A 17 0.61 10.46 14.02
CA ASP A 17 0.55 11.11 12.71
C ASP A 17 1.92 11.11 12.00
N ILE A 18 3.02 11.29 12.76
CA ILE A 18 4.40 11.18 12.22
C ILE A 18 4.67 9.76 11.71
N PHE A 19 4.34 8.71 12.48
CA PHE A 19 4.53 7.32 12.04
C PHE A 19 3.73 7.01 10.77
N ILE A 20 2.48 7.48 10.67
CA ILE A 20 1.65 7.29 9.48
C ILE A 20 2.28 8.01 8.27
N GLU A 21 2.84 9.20 8.46
CA GLU A 21 3.53 9.93 7.38
C GLU A 21 4.81 9.24 6.93
N ILE A 22 5.61 8.69 7.85
CA ILE A 22 6.80 7.91 7.52
C ILE A 22 6.42 6.67 6.70
N ILE A 23 5.42 5.91 7.15
CA ILE A 23 4.93 4.72 6.43
C ILE A 23 4.39 5.11 5.05
N ALA A 24 3.60 6.18 4.97
CA ALA A 24 3.07 6.67 3.70
C ALA A 24 4.19 7.07 2.73
N PHE A 25 5.18 7.84 3.20
CA PHE A 25 6.31 8.26 2.39
C PHE A 25 7.13 7.07 1.89
N PHE A 26 7.38 6.08 2.74
CA PHE A 26 8.04 4.83 2.35
C PHE A 26 7.30 4.13 1.21
N PHE A 27 5.97 3.96 1.31
CA PHE A 27 5.20 3.33 0.24
C PHE A 27 5.17 4.15 -1.05
N ILE A 28 5.06 5.48 -0.95
CA ILE A 28 5.12 6.35 -2.13
C ILE A 28 6.45 6.15 -2.86
N LEU A 29 7.56 6.22 -2.12
CA LEU A 29 8.89 6.02 -2.70
C LEU A 29 9.01 4.63 -3.32
N LEU A 30 8.59 3.59 -2.60
CA LEU A 30 8.64 2.20 -3.06
C LEU A 30 7.88 2.01 -4.37
N PHE A 31 6.62 2.44 -4.44
CA PHE A 31 5.77 2.23 -5.61
C PHE A 31 6.18 3.10 -6.80
N VAL A 32 6.55 4.36 -6.55
CA VAL A 32 7.06 5.24 -7.62
C VAL A 32 8.34 4.67 -8.19
N TYR A 33 9.30 4.28 -7.33
CA TYR A 33 10.53 3.64 -7.76
C TYR A 33 10.26 2.36 -8.58
N ALA A 34 9.39 1.49 -8.09
CA ALA A 34 9.04 0.25 -8.76
C ALA A 34 8.37 0.49 -10.13
N ALA A 35 7.48 1.48 -10.23
CA ALA A 35 6.82 1.84 -11.47
C ALA A 35 7.80 2.42 -12.50
N PHE A 36 8.65 3.36 -12.08
CA PHE A 36 9.64 3.97 -12.97
C PHE A 36 10.61 2.92 -13.54
N ASN A 37 11.11 2.00 -12.71
CA ASN A 37 11.98 0.93 -13.20
C ASN A 37 11.26 0.02 -14.21
N LYS A 38 9.98 -0.30 -13.98
CA LYS A 38 9.21 -1.12 -14.94
C LYS A 38 8.84 -0.36 -16.22
N LEU A 39 8.67 0.96 -16.17
CA LEU A 39 8.42 1.77 -17.36
C LEU A 39 9.68 1.94 -18.21
N LEU A 40 10.83 2.17 -17.57
CA LEU A 40 12.12 2.33 -18.26
C LEU A 40 12.62 1.00 -18.85
N ASP A 41 12.51 -0.10 -18.10
CA ASP A 41 12.95 -1.44 -18.48
C ASP A 41 11.75 -2.37 -18.82
N GLY A 42 10.70 -1.84 -19.43
CA GLY A 42 9.45 -2.57 -19.68
C GLY A 42 9.62 -3.86 -20.49
N HIS A 43 10.60 -3.89 -21.40
CA HIS A 43 10.97 -5.09 -22.16
C HIS A 43 11.50 -6.21 -21.25
N LYS A 44 12.34 -5.89 -20.25
CA LYS A 44 12.86 -6.89 -19.30
C LYS A 44 11.75 -7.45 -18.41
N PHE A 45 10.83 -6.59 -17.98
CA PHE A 45 9.68 -7.02 -17.18
C PHE A 45 8.72 -7.90 -18.00
N TYR A 46 8.48 -7.56 -19.26
CA TYR A 46 7.72 -8.40 -20.19
C TYR A 46 8.39 -9.77 -20.38
N ASP A 47 9.69 -9.80 -20.64
CA ASP A 47 10.43 -11.06 -20.84
C ASP A 47 10.41 -11.92 -19.58
N ASN A 48 10.43 -11.31 -18.39
CA ASN A 48 10.29 -12.03 -17.13
C ASN A 48 8.96 -12.74 -16.96
N ILE A 49 7.86 -12.05 -17.28
CA ILE A 49 6.53 -12.67 -17.18
C ILE A 49 6.37 -13.71 -18.28
N ARG A 50 6.88 -13.42 -19.49
CA ARG A 50 6.81 -14.36 -20.62
C ARG A 50 7.59 -15.65 -20.35
N ASN A 51 8.76 -15.56 -19.72
CA ASN A 51 9.60 -16.71 -19.39
C ASN A 51 9.22 -17.34 -18.04
N SER A 52 8.23 -16.79 -17.33
CA SER A 52 7.71 -17.37 -16.09
C SER A 52 6.93 -18.65 -16.42
N PRO A 53 7.26 -19.80 -15.81
CA PRO A 53 6.63 -21.07 -16.14
C PRO A 53 5.17 -21.20 -15.68
N ILE A 54 4.69 -20.29 -14.82
CA ILE A 54 3.31 -20.31 -14.27
C ILE A 54 2.39 -19.36 -15.03
N MET A 55 2.91 -18.23 -15.51
CA MET A 55 2.15 -17.20 -16.23
C MET A 55 2.70 -16.96 -17.64
N GLY A 56 3.32 -18.00 -18.23
CA GLY A 56 3.97 -17.97 -19.54
C GLY A 56 2.97 -17.81 -20.68
N GLY A 57 2.41 -16.62 -20.81
CA GLY A 57 1.45 -16.25 -21.84
C GLY A 57 1.75 -14.84 -22.34
N ARG A 58 1.92 -14.69 -23.65
CA ARG A 58 2.24 -13.41 -24.32
C ARG A 58 1.26 -12.29 -23.94
N THR A 59 -0.01 -12.64 -23.84
CA THR A 59 -1.10 -11.73 -23.48
C THR A 59 -1.02 -11.27 -22.03
N VAL A 60 -0.70 -12.17 -21.09
CA VAL A 60 -0.57 -11.86 -19.66
C VAL A 60 0.66 -10.99 -19.43
N ALA A 61 1.78 -11.31 -20.08
CA ALA A 61 3.00 -10.50 -20.02
C ALA A 61 2.77 -9.08 -20.54
N SER A 62 2.10 -8.93 -21.69
CA SER A 62 1.80 -7.61 -22.24
C SER A 62 0.85 -6.81 -21.35
N LEU A 63 -0.18 -7.45 -20.77
CA LEU A 63 -1.13 -6.78 -19.90
C LEU A 63 -0.44 -6.34 -18.60
N ALA A 64 0.24 -7.25 -17.93
CA ALA A 64 0.92 -6.95 -16.67
C ALA A 64 2.01 -5.89 -16.84
N SER A 65 2.75 -5.87 -17.95
CA SER A 65 3.78 -4.85 -18.21
C SER A 65 3.25 -3.42 -18.28
N TRP A 66 1.97 -3.22 -18.59
CA TRP A 66 1.36 -1.89 -18.59
C TRP A 66 0.52 -1.63 -17.33
N PHE A 67 -0.28 -2.62 -16.92
CA PHE A 67 -1.22 -2.46 -15.81
C PHE A 67 -0.53 -2.44 -14.44
N VAL A 68 0.54 -3.19 -14.23
CA VAL A 68 1.25 -3.21 -12.94
C VAL A 68 1.87 -1.83 -12.65
N PRO A 69 2.68 -1.21 -13.54
CA PRO A 69 3.23 0.12 -13.29
C PRO A 69 2.15 1.19 -13.10
N MET A 70 1.04 1.12 -13.86
CA MET A 70 -0.08 2.03 -13.67
C MET A 70 -0.72 1.88 -12.28
N ALA A 71 -0.96 0.66 -11.82
CA ALA A 71 -1.50 0.40 -10.49
C ALA A 71 -0.57 0.94 -9.40
N GLU A 72 0.75 0.75 -9.53
CA GLU A 72 1.75 1.26 -8.60
C GLU A 72 1.69 2.79 -8.49
N ILE A 73 1.60 3.51 -9.61
CA ILE A 73 1.48 4.98 -9.62
C ILE A 73 0.17 5.44 -8.98
N ILE A 74 -0.95 4.79 -9.32
CA ILE A 74 -2.27 5.12 -8.76
C ILE A 74 -2.29 4.93 -7.24
N ILE A 75 -1.68 3.85 -6.74
CA ILE A 75 -1.56 3.58 -5.30
C ILE A 75 -0.72 4.67 -4.63
N ALA A 76 0.45 5.02 -5.19
CA ALA A 76 1.28 6.10 -4.66
C ALA A 76 0.52 7.43 -4.59
N PHE A 77 -0.27 7.74 -5.63
CA PHE A 77 -1.14 8.92 -5.65
C PHE A 77 -2.19 8.88 -4.54
N PHE A 78 -2.87 7.75 -4.33
CA PHE A 78 -3.86 7.63 -3.25
C PHE A 78 -3.27 7.74 -1.85
N ILE A 79 -2.05 7.23 -1.63
CA ILE A 79 -1.35 7.34 -0.35
C ILE A 79 -0.90 8.79 -0.06
N SER A 80 -0.59 9.55 -1.11
CA SER A 80 -0.14 10.95 -1.01
C SER A 80 -1.21 11.87 -0.41
N TRP A 81 -2.50 11.65 -0.71
CA TRP A 81 -3.58 12.46 -0.15
C TRP A 81 -4.09 11.92 1.19
N ARG A 82 -4.05 12.74 2.26
CA ARG A 82 -4.52 12.36 3.61
C ARG A 82 -5.96 11.78 3.62
N ARG A 83 -6.85 12.30 2.76
CA ARG A 83 -8.26 11.83 2.66
C ARG A 83 -8.40 10.45 2.02
N THR A 84 -7.53 10.10 1.07
CA THR A 84 -7.56 8.82 0.34
C THR A 84 -6.56 7.81 0.87
N ARG A 85 -5.71 8.20 1.83
CA ARG A 85 -4.58 7.41 2.32
C ARG A 85 -4.97 6.00 2.77
N ILE A 86 -6.07 5.85 3.49
CA ILE A 86 -6.56 4.52 3.92
C ILE A 86 -6.86 3.64 2.71
N LYS A 87 -7.55 4.19 1.69
CA LYS A 87 -7.83 3.46 0.43
C LYS A 87 -6.52 3.10 -0.28
N GLY A 88 -5.55 4.01 -0.27
CA GLY A 88 -4.21 3.78 -0.78
C GLY A 88 -3.48 2.63 -0.07
N PHE A 89 -3.52 2.56 1.25
CA PHE A 89 -2.93 1.44 2.00
C PHE A 89 -3.63 0.10 1.74
N TYR A 90 -4.97 0.08 1.62
CA TYR A 90 -5.69 -1.14 1.21
C TYR A 90 -5.30 -1.59 -0.21
N ALA A 91 -5.17 -0.66 -1.15
CA ALA A 91 -4.75 -0.97 -2.51
C ALA A 91 -3.29 -1.45 -2.56
N ALA A 92 -2.39 -0.84 -1.78
CA ALA A 92 -1.02 -1.30 -1.58
C ALA A 92 -0.96 -2.72 -1.02
N LEU A 93 -1.75 -2.99 0.02
CA LEU A 93 -1.86 -4.32 0.63
C LEU A 93 -2.33 -5.36 -0.40
N GLY A 94 -3.37 -5.05 -1.18
CA GLY A 94 -3.86 -5.93 -2.23
C GLY A 94 -2.81 -6.23 -3.30
N LEU A 95 -2.09 -5.21 -3.78
CA LEU A 95 -1.05 -5.39 -4.79
C LEU A 95 0.14 -6.20 -4.24
N LEU A 96 0.56 -5.97 -3.00
CA LEU A 96 1.62 -6.74 -2.34
C LEU A 96 1.22 -8.20 -2.11
N LEU A 97 -0.02 -8.47 -1.72
CA LEU A 97 -0.54 -9.84 -1.57
C LEU A 97 -0.58 -10.58 -2.91
N LEU A 98 -1.01 -9.91 -3.98
CA LEU A 98 -0.99 -10.46 -5.33
C LEU A 98 0.44 -10.82 -5.76
N PHE A 99 1.37 -9.89 -5.57
CA PHE A 99 2.77 -10.10 -5.92
C PHE A 99 3.43 -11.19 -5.07
N THR A 100 3.10 -11.26 -3.78
CA THR A 100 3.58 -12.32 -2.87
C THR A 100 3.07 -13.69 -3.33
N THR A 101 1.78 -13.81 -3.65
CA THR A 101 1.18 -15.05 -4.17
C THR A 101 1.88 -15.51 -5.45
N TYR A 102 2.19 -14.57 -6.35
CA TYR A 102 2.94 -14.85 -7.57
C TYR A 102 4.36 -15.40 -7.28
N VAL A 103 5.11 -14.74 -6.38
CA VAL A 103 6.47 -15.18 -5.99
C VAL A 103 6.44 -16.56 -5.33
N VAL A 104 5.51 -16.80 -4.41
CA VAL A 104 5.31 -18.11 -3.78
C VAL A 104 5.00 -19.16 -4.84
N GLY A 105 4.10 -18.87 -5.78
CA GLY A 105 3.81 -19.75 -6.90
C GLY A 105 5.09 -20.17 -7.64
N ILE A 106 5.93 -19.21 -8.03
CA ILE A 106 7.19 -19.51 -8.73
C ILE A 106 8.10 -20.39 -7.87
N LEU A 107 8.27 -20.09 -6.58
CA LEU A 107 9.17 -20.84 -5.70
C LEU A 107 8.75 -22.30 -5.51
N PHE A 108 7.44 -22.60 -5.52
CA PHE A 108 6.93 -23.95 -5.26
C PHE A 108 6.68 -24.78 -6.53
N PHE A 109 6.26 -24.16 -7.63
CA PHE A 109 5.84 -24.88 -8.84
C PHE A 109 6.82 -24.76 -10.00
N SER A 110 7.79 -23.85 -9.93
CA SER A 110 8.73 -23.64 -11.03
C SER A 110 9.98 -24.53 -10.92
N PRO A 111 10.38 -25.23 -12.00
CA PRO A 111 11.66 -25.92 -12.05
C PRO A 111 12.87 -24.98 -12.20
N TYR A 112 12.67 -23.70 -12.57
CA TYR A 112 13.74 -22.71 -12.74
C TYR A 112 13.28 -21.28 -12.42
N LEU A 113 14.17 -20.42 -11.92
CA LEU A 113 13.83 -19.05 -11.55
C LEU A 113 14.12 -18.07 -12.71
N PRO A 114 13.16 -17.23 -13.14
CA PRO A 114 13.43 -16.19 -14.14
C PRO A 114 14.32 -15.06 -13.56
N CYS A 115 14.84 -14.16 -14.40
CA CYS A 115 15.63 -13.02 -13.88
C CYS A 115 14.76 -12.22 -12.91
N SER A 116 15.30 -11.82 -11.77
CA SER A 116 14.72 -10.67 -11.10
C SER A 116 15.09 -9.46 -11.96
N CYS A 117 14.11 -8.75 -12.52
CA CYS A 117 14.38 -7.51 -13.24
C CYS A 117 13.43 -6.42 -12.70
N GLY A 118 14.00 -5.32 -12.18
CA GLY A 118 13.29 -4.33 -11.35
C GLY A 118 14.17 -3.26 -10.67
N GLY A 119 15.32 -2.90 -11.24
CA GLY A 119 16.22 -1.88 -10.67
C GLY A 119 17.05 -2.38 -9.48
N VAL A 120 17.22 -1.59 -8.42
CA VAL A 120 17.90 -2.01 -7.17
C VAL A 120 17.22 -3.23 -6.56
N ILE A 121 15.91 -3.38 -6.77
CA ILE A 121 15.13 -4.53 -6.32
C ILE A 121 15.57 -5.79 -7.09
N SER A 122 16.13 -5.70 -8.30
CA SER A 122 16.64 -6.86 -9.05
C SER A 122 17.90 -7.50 -8.47
N GLN A 123 18.57 -6.83 -7.53
CA GLN A 123 19.73 -7.40 -6.84
C GLN A 123 19.34 -8.32 -5.68
N LEU A 124 18.05 -8.39 -5.32
CA LEU A 124 17.55 -9.29 -4.30
C LEU A 124 17.32 -10.69 -4.91
N THR A 125 17.65 -11.72 -4.14
CA THR A 125 17.24 -13.09 -4.45
C THR A 125 15.72 -13.23 -4.26
N TRP A 126 15.09 -14.17 -4.95
CA TRP A 126 13.64 -14.42 -4.85
C TRP A 126 13.14 -14.60 -3.40
N ASN A 127 13.93 -15.24 -2.54
CA ASN A 127 13.63 -15.36 -1.11
C ASN A 127 13.70 -14.01 -0.39
N GLN A 128 14.69 -13.17 -0.70
CA GLN A 128 14.79 -11.82 -0.14
C GLN A 128 13.62 -10.92 -0.61
N HIS A 129 13.18 -11.04 -1.86
CA HIS A 129 11.96 -10.36 -2.33
C HIS A 129 10.73 -10.79 -1.55
N LEU A 130 10.60 -12.09 -1.27
CA LEU A 130 9.48 -12.61 -0.50
C LEU A 130 9.47 -12.01 0.92
N ILE A 131 10.62 -12.03 1.61
CA ILE A 131 10.75 -11.42 2.94
C ILE A 131 10.44 -9.92 2.89
N PHE A 132 10.98 -9.21 1.89
CA PHE A 132 10.71 -7.78 1.70
C PHE A 132 9.21 -7.49 1.56
N ASN A 133 8.51 -8.25 0.71
CA ASN A 133 7.06 -8.09 0.57
C ASN A 133 6.29 -8.39 1.85
N ILE A 134 6.67 -9.42 2.61
CA ILE A 134 6.02 -9.74 3.89
C ILE A 134 6.18 -8.58 4.87
N VAL A 135 7.39 -8.00 4.97
CA VAL A 135 7.62 -6.81 5.80
C VAL A 135 6.77 -5.64 5.33
N CYS A 136 6.68 -5.40 4.02
CA CYS A 136 5.80 -4.37 3.47
C CYS A 136 4.32 -4.64 3.75
N ILE A 137 3.85 -5.89 3.69
CA ILE A 137 2.48 -6.27 4.05
C ILE A 137 2.19 -5.89 5.51
N LEU A 138 3.10 -6.23 6.42
CA LEU A 138 2.96 -5.88 7.84
C LEU A 138 2.93 -4.35 8.04
N LEU A 139 3.79 -3.61 7.35
CA LEU A 139 3.80 -2.15 7.38
C LEU A 139 2.50 -1.54 6.82
N ALA A 140 1.93 -2.11 5.75
CA ALA A 140 0.67 -1.67 5.19
C ALA A 140 -0.49 -1.88 6.18
N VAL A 141 -0.54 -3.05 6.82
CA VAL A 141 -1.52 -3.34 7.89
C VAL A 141 -1.38 -2.36 9.04
N TRP A 142 -0.16 -2.08 9.49
CA TRP A 142 0.07 -1.07 10.53
C TRP A 142 -0.37 0.34 10.09
N GLY A 143 -0.09 0.73 8.85
CA GLY A 143 -0.55 1.99 8.27
C GLY A 143 -2.08 2.11 8.31
N ILE A 144 -2.81 1.02 7.99
CA ILE A 144 -4.27 0.96 8.06
C ILE A 144 -4.77 1.09 9.51
N VAL A 145 -4.22 0.29 10.42
CA VAL A 145 -4.64 0.27 11.83
C VAL A 145 -4.41 1.63 12.49
N LEU A 146 -3.25 2.25 12.25
CA LEU A 146 -2.94 3.58 12.79
C LEU A 146 -3.79 4.68 12.16
N SER A 147 -4.14 4.55 10.88
CA SER A 147 -4.96 5.53 10.17
C SER A 147 -6.46 5.38 10.46
N TYR A 148 -6.89 4.30 11.11
CA TYR A 148 -8.30 4.05 11.40
C TYR A 148 -8.82 5.06 12.43
N ARG A 149 -9.71 5.95 12.00
CA ARG A 149 -10.45 6.86 12.89
C ARG A 149 -11.86 6.30 13.10
N PRO A 150 -12.24 5.90 14.32
CA PRO A 150 -13.61 5.47 14.59
C PRO A 150 -14.57 6.63 14.28
N ARG A 151 -15.64 6.33 13.55
CA ARG A 151 -16.71 7.29 13.27
C ARG A 151 -17.34 7.65 14.60
N LYS A 152 -17.29 8.93 15.01
CA LYS A 152 -18.04 9.36 16.20
C LYS A 152 -19.53 9.10 15.92
N PRO A 153 -20.25 8.34 16.76
CA PRO A 153 -21.69 8.20 16.60
C PRO A 153 -22.32 9.59 16.71
N ASN A 154 -23.30 9.88 15.84
CA ASN A 154 -24.10 11.09 15.95
C ASN A 154 -24.87 11.00 17.28
N THR A 155 -24.36 11.65 18.33
CA THR A 155 -25.15 11.92 19.52
C THR A 155 -26.32 12.78 19.06
N ILE A 156 -27.52 12.21 19.04
CA ILE A 156 -28.77 12.96 18.89
C ILE A 156 -28.74 14.02 20.00
N PRO A 157 -28.92 15.32 19.70
CA PRO A 157 -28.97 16.33 20.73
C PRO A 157 -30.09 15.98 21.72
N GLU A 158 -29.70 15.77 22.97
CA GLU A 158 -30.58 15.57 24.12
C GLU A 158 -31.20 16.93 24.49
N ASP A 159 -31.99 17.50 23.58
CA ASP A 159 -32.73 18.75 23.80
C ASP A 159 -34.11 18.68 23.14
N THR A 160 -34.85 17.63 23.46
CA THR A 160 -36.31 17.61 23.34
C THR A 160 -36.90 17.02 24.61
N ALA A 161 -36.66 17.67 25.75
CA ALA A 161 -37.54 17.51 26.90
C ALA A 161 -38.79 18.37 26.63
N PRO A 162 -40.01 17.79 26.60
CA PRO A 162 -41.21 18.60 26.49
C PRO A 162 -41.35 19.45 27.75
N TYR A 163 -41.54 20.75 27.56
CA TYR A 163 -41.88 21.69 28.62
C TYR A 163 -43.17 21.21 29.31
N GLU A 164 -43.03 20.77 30.56
CA GLU A 164 -44.16 20.47 31.42
C GLU A 164 -44.74 21.82 31.91
N TYR A 165 -45.95 22.16 31.46
CA TYR A 165 -46.71 23.30 31.98
C TYR A 165 -47.28 22.92 33.35
N GLN A 166 -46.81 23.56 34.41
CA GLN A 166 -47.49 23.67 35.70
C GLN A 166 -47.49 25.12 36.16
#